data_AF-A0ABD2VRL7-F1
#
_entry.id   AF-A0ABD2VRL7-F1
#
_cell.length_a   1.000
_cell.length_b   1.000
_cell.length_c   1.000
_cell.angle_alpha   90.00
_cell.angle_beta   90.00
_cell.angle_gamma   90.00
#
_symmetry.space_group_name_H-M   'P 1'
#
loop_
_entity.id
_entity.type
_entity.pdbx_description
1 polymer ?
#
loop_
_entity_poly.entity_id
_entity_poly.type
_entity_poly.pdbx_seq_one_letter_code
_entity_poly.pdbx_strand_id
1 'polypeptide(L)'
;MYRTFLLLIGLLALARCERLAESDCTYDAALVSYHPVTDGDGPTMAEANARNYQKIIADAANYGADLVVFPEYSLTSIPKDKGQVKERPMDDAAFRAFFRDTASRVPALEEDAIICANETDYYAKSLRMISCSAHANRVYVVVNHLERVDCSSDEDEDCPSDGFLLYNSQVVFDRSGRVVGHYRKYNLFNEPGVNVTAEPMISTFATDFGVTFGTFICFDVLNERPATWFKHQPRVENVVYSTHWFNEHPFHHAMQAFGSYAYAADVNFLVSGYSDGPTQSGGFGVFYGTQDVYPTINVPVTKNSLLVVRVPKSRRASQACGQVHAAIGLLELKDYVSGDLPIDTVYELDSEGKQIEKLPLLHFREDMSKYKSLVVKPDEENRATICHNETCCEFHVHWQVWDKQAEAMARDRDYKTYTYRMVAFDGVRPFHDFMVAGVQICAVVACAGPELEDCSTRWNSFNNTVLYPSSFRQLKIDLKFPADEQGAPERSSYAPTTFRGVMERSLEPYEYEFNQTEAGIGMELLNRRNRLSMDLLTFGIYGRRFDRDIVNAENLKHMIEPQQQQQHNDGSGEKVESHYCYQDGVDGCIDGR
;
A
#
# COMPACT_ATOMS: atom_id res chain seq x y z
N MET A 1 45.61 32.66 36.12
CA MET A 1 45.49 32.07 34.77
C MET A 1 44.70 30.75 34.76
N TYR A 2 44.87 29.84 35.72
CA TYR A 2 44.14 28.55 35.75
C TYR A 2 42.63 28.63 36.09
N ARG A 3 42.19 29.61 36.90
CA ARG A 3 40.77 29.78 37.25
C ARG A 3 39.91 30.34 36.11
N THR A 4 40.50 31.13 35.22
CA THR A 4 39.80 31.73 34.08
C THR A 4 39.59 30.71 32.95
N PHE A 5 40.48 29.72 32.82
CA PHE A 5 40.40 28.66 31.81
C PHE A 5 39.32 27.62 32.12
N LEU A 6 39.10 27.29 33.40
CA LEU A 6 38.03 26.38 33.84
C LEU A 6 36.62 27.01 33.72
N LEU A 7 36.50 28.33 33.89
CA LEU A 7 35.25 29.05 33.62
C LEU A 7 34.90 29.08 32.13
N LEU A 8 35.90 29.15 31.24
CA LEU A 8 35.69 29.08 29.79
C LEU A 8 35.29 27.66 29.32
N ILE A 9 35.83 26.59 29.92
CA ILE A 9 35.40 25.22 29.64
C ILE A 9 34.01 24.94 30.25
N GLY A 10 33.70 25.50 31.42
CA GLY A 10 32.36 25.43 32.00
C GLY A 10 31.30 26.21 31.21
N LEU A 11 31.66 27.33 30.59
CA LEU A 11 30.78 28.13 29.72
C LEU A 11 30.67 27.55 28.30
N LEU A 12 31.69 26.84 27.80
CA LEU A 12 31.62 26.07 26.55
C LEU A 12 30.84 24.76 26.71
N ALA A 13 30.76 24.18 27.91
CA ALA A 13 29.90 23.05 28.22
C ALA A 13 28.43 23.43 28.48
N LEU A 14 28.14 24.73 28.67
CA LEU A 14 26.78 25.28 28.80
C LEU A 14 26.23 25.85 27.47
N ALA A 15 26.99 25.76 26.39
CA ALA A 15 26.52 26.10 25.05
C ALA A 15 26.04 24.83 24.32
N ARG A 16 24.73 24.82 24.03
CA ARG A 16 23.97 23.88 23.18
C ARG A 16 23.35 22.66 23.87
N CYS A 17 22.47 22.94 24.82
CA CYS A 17 21.16 22.30 24.77
C CYS A 17 20.13 23.40 24.46
N GLU A 18 20.28 24.05 23.30
CA GLU A 18 19.15 24.76 22.71
C GLU A 18 18.17 23.67 22.30
N ARG A 19 17.07 23.52 23.05
CA ARG A 19 15.94 22.72 22.58
C ARG A 19 15.51 23.35 21.26
N LEU A 20 15.61 22.57 20.18
CA LEU A 20 15.08 22.96 18.87
C LEU A 20 13.61 23.39 19.04
N ALA A 21 13.18 24.38 18.26
CA ALA A 21 11.76 24.73 18.22
C ALA A 21 10.99 23.54 17.66
N GLU A 22 9.74 23.32 18.10
CA GLU A 22 8.92 22.21 17.61
C GLU A 22 8.79 22.21 16.08
N SER A 23 8.70 23.39 15.47
CA SER A 23 8.70 23.62 14.01
C SER A 23 9.99 23.16 13.31
N ASP A 24 11.11 23.04 14.01
CA ASP A 24 12.36 22.50 13.48
C ASP A 24 12.37 20.97 13.52
N CYS A 25 11.51 20.37 14.34
CA CYS A 25 11.50 18.94 14.64
C CYS A 25 10.45 18.17 13.85
N THR A 26 9.29 18.80 13.61
CA THR A 26 8.10 18.16 13.04
C THR A 26 7.52 18.96 11.89
N TYR A 27 6.65 18.33 11.12
CA TYR A 27 5.75 18.96 10.16
C TYR A 27 4.36 18.32 10.31
N ASP A 28 3.32 19.01 9.88
CA ASP A 28 1.95 18.51 9.99
C ASP A 28 1.47 18.02 8.61
N ALA A 29 1.02 16.77 8.51
CA ALA A 29 0.60 16.12 7.27
C ALA A 29 -0.89 15.77 7.31
N ALA A 30 -1.57 15.97 6.19
CA ALA A 30 -2.95 15.59 5.95
C ALA A 30 -2.99 14.40 4.98
N LEU A 31 -3.63 13.31 5.40
CA LEU A 31 -3.78 12.08 4.61
C LEU A 31 -5.26 11.84 4.34
N VAL A 32 -5.60 11.57 3.09
CA VAL A 32 -6.99 11.47 2.65
C VAL A 32 -7.32 10.03 2.29
N SER A 33 -8.37 9.52 2.92
CA SER A 33 -9.09 8.32 2.47
C SER A 33 -10.28 8.78 1.64
N TYR A 34 -10.37 8.38 0.38
CA TYR A 34 -11.37 8.94 -0.54
C TYR A 34 -12.04 7.89 -1.43
N HIS A 35 -13.37 7.92 -1.46
CA HIS A 35 -14.21 7.24 -2.44
C HIS A 35 -14.62 8.25 -3.52
N PRO A 36 -14.22 8.09 -4.78
CA PRO A 36 -14.50 9.07 -5.81
C PRO A 36 -15.84 8.86 -6.50
N VAL A 37 -16.25 9.85 -7.29
CA VAL A 37 -17.32 9.70 -8.28
C VAL A 37 -16.84 8.74 -9.36
N THR A 38 -17.53 7.62 -9.56
CA THR A 38 -17.14 6.57 -10.51
C THR A 38 -18.11 6.38 -11.68
N ASP A 39 -19.17 7.20 -11.76
CA ASP A 39 -20.17 7.14 -12.83
C ASP A 39 -20.11 8.41 -13.70
N GLY A 40 -20.03 8.23 -15.02
CA GLY A 40 -19.89 9.31 -16.00
C GLY A 40 -18.73 9.12 -16.99
N ASP A 41 -18.46 10.18 -17.77
CA ASP A 41 -17.25 10.28 -18.59
C ASP A 41 -16.04 10.76 -17.78
N GLY A 42 -14.84 10.53 -18.30
CA GLY A 42 -13.59 10.86 -17.63
C GLY A 42 -13.49 12.32 -17.15
N PRO A 43 -13.70 13.33 -18.03
CA PRO A 43 -13.58 14.74 -17.62
C PRO A 43 -14.60 15.13 -16.55
N THR A 44 -15.85 14.68 -16.68
CA THR A 44 -16.91 14.99 -15.72
C THR A 44 -16.62 14.41 -14.34
N MET A 45 -16.17 13.15 -14.29
CA MET A 45 -15.75 12.51 -13.03
C MET A 45 -14.55 13.25 -12.41
N ALA A 46 -13.54 13.55 -13.22
CA ALA A 46 -12.32 14.21 -12.74
C ALA A 46 -12.60 15.60 -12.17
N GLU A 47 -13.45 16.39 -12.82
CA GLU A 47 -13.84 17.70 -12.31
C GLU A 47 -14.73 17.61 -11.06
N ALA A 48 -15.57 16.58 -10.96
CA ALA A 48 -16.39 16.33 -9.78
C ALA A 48 -15.52 16.01 -8.56
N ASN A 49 -14.58 15.08 -8.71
CA ASN A 49 -13.62 14.75 -7.66
C ASN A 49 -12.73 15.94 -7.32
N ALA A 50 -12.27 16.71 -8.31
CA ALA A 50 -11.49 17.92 -8.09
C ALA A 50 -12.23 18.92 -7.18
N ARG A 51 -13.54 19.14 -7.37
CA ARG A 51 -14.35 20.02 -6.49
C ARG A 51 -14.34 19.55 -5.03
N ASN A 52 -14.45 18.25 -4.81
CA ASN A 52 -14.34 17.67 -3.47
C ASN A 52 -12.93 17.87 -2.89
N TYR A 53 -11.88 17.70 -3.70
CA TYR A 53 -10.50 17.93 -3.27
C TYR A 53 -10.27 19.38 -2.86
N GLN A 54 -10.84 20.37 -3.56
CA GLN A 54 -10.68 21.79 -3.17
C GLN A 54 -11.18 22.03 -1.75
N LYS A 55 -12.31 21.42 -1.37
CA LYS A 55 -12.86 21.50 -0.01
C LYS A 55 -11.96 20.79 1.00
N ILE A 56 -11.48 19.59 0.68
CA ILE A 56 -10.58 18.83 1.56
C ILE A 56 -9.24 19.53 1.75
N ILE A 57 -8.65 20.11 0.69
CA ILE A 57 -7.41 20.90 0.74
C ILE A 57 -7.60 22.12 1.64
N ALA A 58 -8.73 22.83 1.51
CA ALA A 58 -9.03 23.97 2.37
C ALA A 58 -9.20 23.56 3.84
N ASP A 59 -9.86 22.43 4.11
CA ASP A 59 -9.98 21.88 5.47
C ASP A 59 -8.60 21.51 6.04
N ALA A 60 -7.77 20.80 5.29
CA ALA A 60 -6.41 20.44 5.69
C ALA A 60 -5.57 21.67 6.05
N ALA A 61 -5.64 22.73 5.22
CA ALA A 61 -4.95 23.98 5.49
C ALA A 61 -5.51 24.72 6.72
N ASN A 62 -6.83 24.68 6.96
CA ASN A 62 -7.45 25.23 8.16
C ASN A 62 -6.99 24.51 9.44
N TYR A 63 -6.68 23.22 9.34
CA TYR A 63 -6.07 22.45 10.43
C TYR A 63 -4.54 22.64 10.54
N GLY A 64 -3.93 23.47 9.68
CA GLY A 64 -2.52 23.82 9.74
C GLY A 64 -1.58 22.82 9.05
N ALA A 65 -2.08 21.95 8.17
CA ALA A 65 -1.23 21.00 7.46
C ALA A 65 -0.23 21.70 6.53
N ASP A 66 1.00 21.21 6.51
CA ASP A 66 2.06 21.60 5.57
C ASP A 66 1.91 20.89 4.20
N LEU A 67 1.33 19.69 4.21
CA LEU A 67 1.18 18.79 3.06
C LEU A 67 -0.15 18.07 3.14
N VAL A 68 -0.85 17.90 2.02
CA VAL A 68 -2.00 16.99 1.87
C VAL A 68 -1.75 15.96 0.75
N VAL A 69 -2.06 14.70 1.01
CA VAL A 69 -1.86 13.58 0.08
C VAL A 69 -3.20 12.95 -0.29
N PHE A 70 -3.40 12.68 -1.58
CA PHE A 70 -4.61 12.03 -2.09
C PHE A 70 -4.32 10.64 -2.66
N PRO A 71 -5.32 9.74 -2.71
CA PRO A 71 -5.13 8.39 -3.23
C PRO A 71 -4.82 8.32 -4.73
N GLU A 72 -4.44 7.11 -5.17
CA GLU A 72 -4.25 6.77 -6.57
C GLU A 72 -5.61 6.62 -7.26
N TYR A 73 -5.72 7.03 -8.53
CA TYR A 73 -6.94 6.99 -9.35
C TYR A 73 -8.16 7.70 -8.78
N SER A 74 -8.09 8.33 -7.61
CA SER A 74 -9.25 8.97 -6.98
C SER A 74 -9.56 10.36 -7.54
N LEU A 75 -8.66 10.97 -8.30
CA LEU A 75 -8.95 12.20 -9.05
C LEU A 75 -9.71 11.85 -10.34
N THR A 76 -9.14 11.03 -11.22
CA THR A 76 -9.71 10.71 -12.53
C THR A 76 -10.78 9.62 -12.49
N SER A 77 -10.78 8.79 -11.44
CA SER A 77 -11.59 7.58 -11.25
C SER A 77 -11.33 6.47 -12.26
N ILE A 78 -11.54 5.22 -11.84
CA ILE A 78 -11.79 4.10 -12.74
C ILE A 78 -13.32 3.91 -12.77
N PRO A 79 -13.97 3.94 -13.95
CA PRO A 79 -15.43 3.94 -14.03
C PRO A 79 -16.00 2.62 -13.50
N LYS A 80 -17.14 2.70 -12.83
CA LYS A 80 -17.96 1.56 -12.40
C LYS A 80 -19.34 1.66 -13.01
N ASP A 81 -19.88 0.53 -13.45
CA ASP A 81 -21.29 0.49 -13.83
C ASP A 81 -22.17 0.63 -12.59
N LYS A 82 -23.29 1.32 -12.74
CA LYS A 82 -24.21 1.58 -11.63
C LYS A 82 -24.64 0.28 -10.94
N GLY A 83 -24.45 0.22 -9.62
CA GLY A 83 -24.78 -0.96 -8.79
C GLY A 83 -23.80 -2.11 -8.91
N GLN A 84 -22.65 -1.93 -9.59
CA GLN A 84 -21.58 -2.93 -9.65
C GLN A 84 -20.47 -2.65 -8.63
N VAL A 85 -19.93 -3.72 -8.07
CA VAL A 85 -18.77 -3.68 -7.15
C VAL A 85 -17.47 -3.50 -7.92
N LYS A 86 -17.35 -4.25 -9.02
CA LYS A 86 -16.15 -4.27 -9.85
C LYS A 86 -16.12 -3.05 -10.76
N GLU A 87 -14.90 -2.60 -11.02
CA GLU A 87 -14.60 -1.65 -12.08
C GLU A 87 -15.08 -2.17 -13.43
N ARG A 88 -15.49 -1.25 -14.30
CA ARG A 88 -15.93 -1.57 -15.66
C ARG A 88 -14.73 -2.16 -16.40
N PRO A 89 -14.82 -3.42 -16.90
CA PRO A 89 -13.73 -4.00 -17.67
C PRO A 89 -13.54 -3.23 -18.97
N MET A 90 -12.29 -2.89 -19.29
CA MET A 90 -11.90 -2.19 -20.51
C MET A 90 -10.65 -2.87 -21.06
N ASP A 91 -10.59 -3.01 -22.39
CA ASP A 91 -9.33 -3.33 -23.06
C ASP A 91 -8.48 -2.06 -23.22
N ASP A 92 -7.25 -2.22 -23.73
CA ASP A 92 -6.29 -1.12 -23.89
C ASP A 92 -6.87 0.04 -24.70
N ALA A 93 -7.55 -0.26 -25.81
CA ALA A 93 -8.09 0.77 -26.70
C ALA A 93 -9.23 1.54 -26.05
N ALA A 94 -10.15 0.84 -25.37
CA ALA A 94 -11.27 1.45 -24.65
C ALA A 94 -10.78 2.30 -23.46
N PHE A 95 -9.79 1.81 -22.70
CA PHE A 95 -9.23 2.54 -21.56
C PHE A 95 -8.56 3.84 -22.02
N ARG A 96 -7.70 3.76 -23.05
CA ARG A 96 -7.03 4.94 -23.61
C ARG A 96 -8.00 5.93 -24.22
N ALA A 97 -9.03 5.46 -24.92
CA ALA A 97 -10.08 6.32 -25.47
C ALA A 97 -10.87 7.03 -24.35
N PHE A 98 -11.19 6.32 -23.26
CA PHE A 98 -11.93 6.88 -22.13
C PHE A 98 -11.17 8.01 -21.44
N PHE A 99 -9.85 7.86 -21.26
CA PHE A 99 -9.03 8.85 -20.55
C PHE A 99 -8.39 9.92 -21.44
N ARG A 100 -8.55 9.87 -22.77
CA ARG A 100 -7.91 10.81 -23.71
C ARG A 100 -8.08 12.28 -23.36
N ASP A 101 -9.29 12.67 -22.95
CA ASP A 101 -9.66 14.06 -22.67
C ASP A 101 -9.55 14.42 -21.17
N THR A 102 -9.20 13.42 -20.34
CA THR A 102 -8.97 13.61 -18.89
C THR A 102 -7.48 13.64 -18.57
N ALA A 103 -6.71 12.84 -19.29
CA ALA A 103 -5.26 12.83 -19.23
C ALA A 103 -4.70 14.10 -19.87
N SER A 104 -3.64 14.64 -19.28
CA SER A 104 -3.03 15.88 -19.76
C SER A 104 -1.56 15.97 -19.38
N ARG A 105 -0.85 16.96 -19.92
CA ARG A 105 0.58 17.13 -19.72
C ARG A 105 0.90 17.42 -18.25
N VAL A 106 1.99 16.85 -17.74
CA VAL A 106 2.66 17.31 -16.53
C VAL A 106 3.91 18.11 -16.95
N PRO A 107 4.09 19.36 -16.52
CA PRO A 107 5.31 20.12 -16.81
C PRO A 107 6.55 19.42 -16.27
N ALA A 108 7.68 19.54 -16.99
CA ALA A 108 8.97 19.11 -16.47
C ALA A 108 9.35 19.94 -15.22
N LEU A 109 10.15 19.36 -14.31
CA LEU A 109 10.48 20.00 -13.03
C LEU A 109 11.37 21.25 -13.19
N GLU A 110 12.09 21.35 -14.31
CA GLU A 110 12.90 22.51 -14.68
C GLU A 110 12.06 23.68 -15.22
N GLU A 111 10.80 23.41 -15.62
CA GLU A 111 9.86 24.44 -16.02
C GLU A 111 9.29 25.12 -14.77
N ASP A 112 9.46 26.43 -14.65
CA ASP A 112 8.83 27.23 -13.58
C ASP A 112 7.32 27.45 -13.88
N ALA A 113 6.59 26.34 -14.05
CA ALA A 113 5.22 26.31 -14.50
C ALA A 113 4.25 26.23 -13.31
N ILE A 114 3.46 27.30 -13.12
CA ILE A 114 2.32 27.31 -12.22
C ILE A 114 1.07 26.99 -13.04
N ILE A 115 0.59 25.75 -12.97
CA ILE A 115 -0.57 25.28 -13.77
C ILE A 115 -1.81 26.16 -13.50
N CYS A 116 -2.02 26.59 -12.25
CA CYS A 116 -3.13 27.48 -11.88
C CYS A 116 -3.18 28.78 -12.69
N ALA A 117 -2.02 29.36 -12.99
CA ALA A 117 -1.92 30.63 -13.71
C ALA A 117 -2.04 30.46 -15.23
N ASN A 118 -2.21 29.23 -15.72
CA ASN A 118 -2.23 28.90 -17.13
C ASN A 118 -3.56 28.27 -17.54
N GLU A 119 -4.36 29.03 -18.29
CA GLU A 119 -5.67 28.59 -18.80
C GLU A 119 -5.58 27.84 -20.14
N THR A 120 -4.38 27.45 -20.59
CA THR A 120 -4.23 26.63 -21.81
C THR A 120 -4.88 25.26 -21.69
N ASP A 121 -5.30 24.70 -22.82
CA ASP A 121 -5.89 23.36 -22.94
C ASP A 121 -4.86 22.22 -22.72
N TYR A 122 -3.57 22.53 -22.53
CA TYR A 122 -2.53 21.53 -22.22
C TYR A 122 -2.73 20.83 -20.88
N TYR A 123 -3.46 21.45 -19.96
CA TYR A 123 -3.69 20.96 -18.60
C TYR A 123 -5.17 20.68 -18.40
N ALA A 124 -5.49 19.48 -17.94
CA ALA A 124 -6.84 19.12 -17.57
C ALA A 124 -7.36 20.09 -16.51
N LYS A 125 -8.63 20.49 -16.63
CA LYS A 125 -9.26 21.43 -15.70
C LYS A 125 -9.23 20.93 -14.26
N SER A 126 -9.38 19.61 -14.06
CA SER A 126 -9.21 18.96 -12.76
C SER A 126 -7.83 19.22 -12.15
N LEU A 127 -6.74 18.98 -12.88
CA LEU A 127 -5.37 19.22 -12.43
C LEU A 127 -5.11 20.71 -12.14
N ARG A 128 -5.64 21.61 -12.98
CA ARG A 128 -5.55 23.06 -12.77
C ARG A 128 -6.26 23.49 -11.49
N MET A 129 -7.44 22.93 -11.19
CA MET A 129 -8.15 23.19 -9.94
C MET A 129 -7.31 22.79 -8.72
N ILE A 130 -6.57 21.68 -8.78
CA ILE A 130 -5.68 21.24 -7.69
C ILE A 130 -4.51 22.21 -7.50
N SER A 131 -3.83 22.60 -8.58
CA SER A 131 -2.76 23.61 -8.53
C SER A 131 -3.25 24.93 -7.92
N CYS A 132 -4.45 25.39 -8.31
CA CYS A 132 -5.04 26.60 -7.73
C CYS A 132 -5.38 26.44 -6.25
N SER A 133 -5.89 25.28 -5.85
CA SER A 133 -6.19 25.01 -4.44
C SER A 133 -4.93 24.95 -3.59
N ALA A 134 -3.81 24.41 -4.09
CA ALA A 134 -2.51 24.46 -3.43
C ALA A 134 -2.05 25.91 -3.23
N HIS A 135 -2.10 26.73 -4.28
CA HIS A 135 -1.74 28.15 -4.23
C HIS A 135 -2.59 28.96 -3.25
N ALA A 136 -3.92 28.83 -3.35
CA ALA A 136 -4.86 29.62 -2.55
C ALA A 136 -4.76 29.32 -1.05
N ASN A 137 -4.50 28.06 -0.71
CA ASN A 137 -4.41 27.60 0.69
C ASN A 137 -2.97 27.51 1.21
N ARG A 138 -1.97 27.78 0.36
CA ARG A 138 -0.53 27.75 0.68
C ARG A 138 -0.09 26.44 1.33
N VAL A 139 -0.52 25.31 0.77
CA VAL A 139 -0.22 23.95 1.26
C VAL A 139 0.36 23.12 0.13
N TYR A 140 1.29 22.21 0.43
CA TYR A 140 1.76 21.25 -0.58
C TYR A 140 0.65 20.24 -0.86
N VAL A 141 0.45 19.86 -2.13
CA VAL A 141 -0.57 18.88 -2.52
C VAL A 141 0.05 17.77 -3.35
N VAL A 142 -0.07 16.53 -2.89
CA VAL A 142 0.31 15.31 -3.64
C VAL A 142 -0.96 14.70 -4.21
N VAL A 143 -0.99 14.56 -5.53
CA VAL A 143 -2.15 14.03 -6.24
C VAL A 143 -1.73 13.02 -7.30
N ASN A 144 -2.59 12.04 -7.55
CA ASN A 144 -2.46 11.12 -8.67
C ASN A 144 -3.22 11.65 -9.89
N HIS A 145 -2.60 11.59 -11.06
CA HIS A 145 -3.12 12.09 -12.33
C HIS A 145 -2.69 11.18 -13.48
N LEU A 146 -3.56 11.02 -14.47
CA LEU A 146 -3.17 10.36 -15.72
C LEU A 146 -2.45 11.37 -16.62
N GLU A 147 -1.15 11.16 -16.79
CA GLU A 147 -0.32 12.01 -17.64
C GLU A 147 -0.44 11.57 -19.10
N ARG A 148 -0.58 12.55 -19.99
CA ARG A 148 -0.50 12.38 -21.44
C ARG A 148 0.74 13.07 -21.99
N VAL A 149 1.50 12.34 -22.81
CA VAL A 149 2.63 12.88 -23.59
C VAL A 149 2.32 12.63 -25.06
N ASP A 150 2.04 13.68 -25.82
CA ASP A 150 1.85 13.54 -27.26
C ASP A 150 3.16 13.09 -27.93
N CYS A 151 3.05 12.15 -28.86
CA CYS A 151 4.18 11.58 -29.61
C CYS A 151 3.79 11.39 -31.08
N SER A 152 4.78 11.19 -31.95
CA SER A 152 4.57 10.88 -33.36
C SER A 152 5.29 9.60 -33.72
N SER A 153 4.64 8.70 -34.47
CA SER A 153 5.26 7.48 -34.99
C SER A 153 6.43 7.75 -35.94
N ASP A 154 6.52 8.96 -36.50
CA ASP A 154 7.64 9.38 -37.36
C ASP A 154 8.90 9.71 -36.54
N GLU A 155 8.76 10.03 -35.24
CA GLU A 155 9.84 10.49 -34.36
C GLU A 155 10.17 9.45 -33.27
N ASP A 156 9.16 8.73 -32.78
CA ASP A 156 9.26 7.75 -31.70
C ASP A 156 8.71 6.39 -32.15
N GLU A 157 9.57 5.38 -32.25
CA GLU A 157 9.18 4.02 -32.65
C GLU A 157 8.17 3.38 -31.68
N ASP A 158 8.22 3.78 -30.40
CA ASP A 158 7.32 3.29 -29.34
C ASP A 158 6.00 4.07 -29.25
N CYS A 159 5.76 5.05 -30.14
CA CYS A 159 4.54 5.84 -30.08
C CYS A 159 3.30 5.00 -30.46
N PRO A 160 2.29 4.89 -29.59
CA PRO A 160 1.05 4.19 -29.92
C PRO A 160 0.32 4.83 -31.11
N SER A 161 -0.47 4.03 -31.82
CA SER A 161 -1.20 4.45 -33.03
C SER A 161 -2.21 5.58 -32.81
N ASP A 162 -2.56 5.85 -31.56
CA ASP A 162 -3.48 6.90 -31.16
C ASP A 162 -2.79 8.22 -30.75
N GLY A 163 -1.46 8.28 -30.91
CA GLY A 163 -0.64 9.50 -30.95
C GLY A 163 -0.16 10.03 -29.59
N PHE A 164 -0.21 9.24 -28.53
CA PHE A 164 0.28 9.68 -27.22
C PHE A 164 0.74 8.53 -26.34
N LEU A 165 1.54 8.83 -25.33
CA LEU A 165 1.85 7.93 -24.22
C LEU A 165 0.96 8.32 -23.02
N LEU A 166 0.48 7.31 -22.30
CA LEU A 166 -0.40 7.47 -21.14
C LEU A 166 0.29 6.90 -19.91
N TYR A 167 0.45 7.69 -18.85
CA TYR A 167 1.12 7.24 -17.63
C TYR A 167 0.26 7.48 -16.39
N ASN A 168 0.16 6.48 -15.51
CA ASN A 168 -0.26 6.72 -14.13
C ASN A 168 0.84 7.51 -13.41
N SER A 169 0.54 8.75 -13.04
CA SER A 169 1.54 9.68 -12.52
C SER A 169 1.15 10.29 -11.18
N GLN A 170 2.13 10.46 -10.32
CA GLN A 170 2.02 11.23 -9.10
C GLN A 170 2.64 12.60 -9.33
N VAL A 171 1.92 13.65 -8.96
CA VAL A 171 2.32 15.05 -9.13
C VAL A 171 2.26 15.75 -7.78
N VAL A 172 3.30 16.53 -7.49
CA VAL A 172 3.41 17.29 -6.24
C VAL A 172 3.42 18.77 -6.55
N PHE A 173 2.46 19.50 -6.00
CA PHE A 173 2.40 20.96 -6.04
C PHE A 173 2.97 21.56 -4.76
N ASP A 174 3.81 22.59 -4.90
CA ASP A 174 4.25 23.41 -3.77
C ASP A 174 3.16 24.42 -3.32
N ARG A 175 3.45 25.18 -2.26
CA ARG A 175 2.53 26.21 -1.72
C ARG A 175 2.16 27.31 -2.71
N SER A 176 2.89 27.44 -3.83
CA SER A 176 2.60 28.40 -4.91
C SER A 176 1.79 27.78 -6.05
N GLY A 177 1.52 26.47 -6.01
CA GLY A 177 0.85 25.74 -7.08
C GLY A 177 1.76 25.29 -8.21
N ARG A 178 3.09 25.36 -8.04
CA ARG A 178 4.08 24.88 -9.01
C ARG A 178 4.38 23.40 -8.81
N VAL A 179 4.65 22.68 -9.90
CA VAL A 179 5.06 21.27 -9.84
C VAL A 179 6.50 21.17 -9.32
N VAL A 180 6.71 20.43 -8.23
CA VAL A 180 8.03 20.23 -7.58
C VAL A 180 8.39 18.76 -7.40
N GLY A 181 7.49 17.84 -7.74
CA GLY A 181 7.71 16.41 -7.74
C GLY A 181 6.84 15.73 -8.78
N HIS A 182 7.39 14.74 -9.45
CA HIS A 182 6.73 13.99 -10.52
C HIS A 182 7.28 12.58 -10.55
N TYR A 183 6.39 11.58 -10.63
CA TYR A 183 6.74 10.18 -10.71
C TYR A 183 5.74 9.45 -11.60
N ARG A 184 6.20 8.61 -12.52
CA ARG A 184 5.37 7.71 -13.32
C ARG A 184 5.47 6.30 -12.72
N LYS A 185 4.33 5.70 -12.42
CA LYS A 185 4.24 4.33 -11.87
C LYS A 185 4.97 3.35 -12.77
N TYR A 186 5.81 2.51 -12.17
CA TYR A 186 6.61 1.55 -12.91
C TYR A 186 5.99 0.15 -12.86
N ASN A 187 5.50 -0.27 -11.69
CA ASN A 187 4.91 -1.60 -11.51
C ASN A 187 3.38 -1.48 -11.60
N LEU A 188 2.82 -1.64 -12.80
CA LEU A 188 1.38 -1.54 -13.04
C LEU A 188 0.58 -2.67 -12.38
N PHE A 189 -0.68 -2.40 -12.07
CA PHE A 189 -1.62 -3.37 -11.52
C PHE A 189 -3.02 -3.18 -12.13
N ASN A 190 -3.32 -3.95 -13.17
CA ASN A 190 -4.59 -3.87 -13.91
C ASN A 190 -4.88 -2.51 -14.58
N GLU A 191 -3.88 -1.93 -15.25
CA GLU A 191 -3.97 -0.62 -15.90
C GLU A 191 -3.82 -0.75 -17.43
N PRO A 192 -4.85 -1.27 -18.13
CA PRO A 192 -4.75 -1.59 -19.55
C PRO A 192 -4.44 -0.35 -20.40
N GLY A 193 -3.55 -0.51 -21.37
CA GLY A 193 -3.11 0.58 -22.25
C GLY A 193 -2.32 1.71 -21.58
N VAL A 194 -1.97 1.61 -20.29
CA VAL A 194 -1.04 2.54 -19.62
C VAL A 194 0.39 2.12 -19.92
N ASN A 195 1.21 3.08 -20.34
CA ASN A 195 2.62 2.90 -20.65
C ASN A 195 3.46 2.90 -19.36
N VAL A 196 4.61 2.24 -19.42
CA VAL A 196 5.68 2.35 -18.41
C VAL A 196 6.92 2.98 -19.02
N THR A 197 7.77 3.56 -18.19
CA THR A 197 9.06 4.08 -18.62
C THR A 197 10.03 2.91 -18.87
N ALA A 198 11.05 3.13 -19.71
CA ALA A 198 12.06 2.11 -19.98
C ALA A 198 12.82 1.69 -18.70
N GLU A 199 13.06 2.65 -17.80
CA GLU A 199 13.73 2.45 -16.52
C GLU A 199 12.91 3.08 -15.39
N PRO A 200 12.86 2.46 -14.19
CA PRO A 200 12.10 2.97 -13.07
C PRO A 200 12.65 4.33 -12.61
N MET A 201 11.75 5.30 -12.49
CA MET A 201 12.07 6.63 -11.98
C MET A 201 12.33 6.57 -10.46
N ILE A 202 13.35 7.29 -9.99
CA ILE A 202 13.50 7.61 -8.57
C ILE A 202 13.12 9.08 -8.40
N SER A 203 12.01 9.33 -7.71
CA SER A 203 11.48 10.68 -7.54
C SER A 203 11.57 11.13 -6.08
N THR A 204 12.16 12.32 -5.89
CA THR A 204 12.27 12.99 -4.61
C THR A 204 11.99 14.48 -4.76
N PHE A 205 11.40 15.10 -3.74
CA PHE A 205 11.19 16.55 -3.72
C PHE A 205 11.52 17.14 -2.35
N ALA A 206 12.13 18.32 -2.34
CA ALA A 206 12.46 19.06 -1.13
C ALA A 206 11.37 20.10 -0.82
N THR A 207 11.16 20.36 0.47
CA THR A 207 10.17 21.34 0.93
C THR A 207 10.81 22.52 1.65
N ASP A 208 10.07 23.62 1.72
CA ASP A 208 10.45 24.84 2.45
C ASP A 208 10.53 24.65 3.97
N PHE A 209 9.87 23.62 4.51
CA PHE A 209 9.98 23.20 5.90
C PHE A 209 11.12 22.20 6.16
N GLY A 210 12.01 21.98 5.19
CA GLY A 210 13.27 21.27 5.40
C GLY A 210 13.15 19.74 5.42
N VAL A 211 12.13 19.18 4.78
CA VAL A 211 11.98 17.74 4.58
C VAL A 211 12.22 17.41 3.10
N THR A 212 12.92 16.31 2.84
CA THR A 212 12.98 15.70 1.50
C THR A 212 12.14 14.43 1.52
N PHE A 213 11.16 14.38 0.62
CA PHE A 213 10.27 13.23 0.47
C PHE A 213 10.70 12.38 -0.72
N GLY A 214 10.60 11.06 -0.55
CA GLY A 214 10.49 10.11 -1.66
C GLY A 214 9.03 9.89 -2.05
N THR A 215 8.79 9.40 -3.26
CA THR A 215 7.43 9.14 -3.73
C THR A 215 7.38 7.97 -4.72
N PHE A 216 6.34 7.14 -4.61
CA PHE A 216 5.98 6.07 -5.56
C PHE A 216 4.51 5.67 -5.36
N ILE A 217 3.97 4.78 -6.21
CA ILE A 217 2.54 4.51 -6.29
C ILE A 217 2.23 3.02 -6.12
N CYS A 218 1.33 2.72 -5.18
CA CYS A 218 0.64 1.44 -5.07
C CYS A 218 1.55 0.20 -5.19
N PHE A 219 1.31 -0.66 -6.18
CA PHE A 219 2.00 -1.93 -6.38
C PHE A 219 3.53 -1.83 -6.43
N ASP A 220 4.10 -0.64 -6.68
CA ASP A 220 5.53 -0.36 -6.50
C ASP A 220 6.08 -0.80 -5.13
N VAL A 221 5.27 -0.75 -4.06
CA VAL A 221 5.69 -1.06 -2.68
C VAL A 221 6.20 -2.50 -2.51
N LEU A 222 5.72 -3.43 -3.34
CA LEU A 222 6.10 -4.85 -3.30
C LEU A 222 7.27 -5.20 -4.23
N ASN A 223 7.80 -4.22 -4.95
CA ASN A 223 8.76 -4.42 -6.04
C ASN A 223 10.14 -3.85 -5.71
N GLU A 224 11.16 -4.37 -6.39
CA GLU A 224 12.55 -3.96 -6.14
C GLU A 224 12.72 -2.46 -6.38
N ARG A 225 12.30 -1.98 -7.54
CA ARG A 225 12.35 -0.56 -7.87
C ARG A 225 10.95 -0.01 -8.11
N PRO A 226 10.67 1.22 -7.64
CA PRO A 226 11.58 2.12 -6.92
C PRO A 226 11.67 1.86 -5.40
N ALA A 227 10.75 1.08 -4.83
CA ALA A 227 10.53 1.07 -3.39
C ALA A 227 11.76 0.67 -2.56
N THR A 228 12.52 -0.36 -2.97
CA THR A 228 13.69 -0.77 -2.17
C THR A 228 14.85 0.22 -2.22
N TRP A 229 14.88 1.10 -3.22
CA TRP A 229 15.89 2.15 -3.30
C TRP A 229 15.87 3.02 -2.04
N PHE A 230 14.69 3.40 -1.55
CA PHE A 230 14.55 4.26 -0.37
C PHE A 230 15.07 3.63 0.93
N LYS A 231 15.12 2.28 1.03
CA LYS A 231 15.66 1.58 2.21
C LYS A 231 17.14 1.88 2.44
N HIS A 232 17.87 2.20 1.36
CA HIS A 232 19.31 2.43 1.39
C HIS A 232 19.67 3.92 1.31
N GLN A 233 18.71 4.81 1.53
CA GLN A 233 18.89 6.24 1.31
C GLN A 233 18.77 7.04 2.61
N PRO A 234 19.90 7.29 3.31
CA PRO A 234 19.88 7.93 4.62
C PRO A 234 19.44 9.40 4.60
N ARG A 235 19.19 9.98 3.41
CA ARG A 235 18.70 11.36 3.24
C ARG A 235 17.19 11.45 3.03
N VAL A 236 16.50 10.33 2.83
CA VAL A 236 15.06 10.28 2.59
C VAL A 236 14.41 9.45 3.69
N GLU A 237 14.05 10.12 4.77
CA GLU A 237 13.36 9.49 5.92
C GLU A 237 11.84 9.62 5.84
N ASN A 238 11.30 10.27 4.81
CA ASN A 238 9.86 10.47 4.63
C ASN A 238 9.49 10.08 3.20
N VAL A 239 8.44 9.27 3.06
CA VAL A 239 7.95 8.81 1.76
C VAL A 239 6.45 9.03 1.70
N VAL A 240 5.97 9.71 0.67
CA VAL A 240 4.54 9.87 0.38
C VAL A 240 4.09 8.82 -0.62
N TYR A 241 2.88 8.31 -0.44
CA TYR A 241 2.40 7.15 -1.18
C TYR A 241 0.89 7.21 -1.40
N SER A 242 0.51 7.16 -2.66
CA SER A 242 -0.88 7.14 -3.12
C SER A 242 -1.19 5.71 -3.57
N THR A 243 -2.36 5.18 -3.19
CA THR A 243 -2.68 3.78 -3.50
C THR A 243 -4.17 3.52 -3.69
N HIS A 244 -4.49 2.69 -4.68
CA HIS A 244 -5.75 1.98 -4.80
C HIS A 244 -5.48 0.49 -4.49
N TRP A 245 -5.31 0.20 -3.20
CA TRP A 245 -4.89 -1.12 -2.72
C TRP A 245 -6.07 -2.03 -2.49
N PHE A 246 -5.96 -3.28 -2.92
CA PHE A 246 -6.95 -4.32 -2.66
C PHE A 246 -6.44 -5.29 -1.59
N ASN A 247 -7.18 -5.42 -0.49
CA ASN A 247 -6.76 -6.29 0.61
C ASN A 247 -6.82 -7.77 0.23
N GLU A 248 -5.67 -8.45 0.31
CA GLU A 248 -5.55 -9.90 0.09
C GLU A 248 -4.97 -10.58 1.34
N HIS A 249 -5.73 -11.53 1.89
CA HIS A 249 -5.33 -12.25 3.10
C HIS A 249 -4.54 -13.54 2.76
N PRO A 250 -3.59 -13.96 3.62
CA PRO A 250 -3.29 -13.40 4.95
C PRO A 250 -2.13 -12.39 5.00
N PHE A 251 -1.47 -12.09 3.88
CA PHE A 251 -0.19 -11.36 3.90
C PHE A 251 -0.21 -9.92 3.37
N HIS A 252 -1.23 -9.54 2.61
CA HIS A 252 -1.29 -8.28 1.86
C HIS A 252 -2.53 -7.45 2.20
N HIS A 253 -2.91 -7.45 3.47
CA HIS A 253 -3.78 -6.38 3.96
C HIS A 253 -3.00 -5.06 3.95
N ALA A 254 -3.62 -3.95 3.55
CA ALA A 254 -2.99 -2.63 3.40
C ALA A 254 -2.16 -2.24 4.63
N MET A 255 -2.76 -2.33 5.81
CA MET A 255 -2.10 -2.03 7.09
C MET A 255 -0.84 -2.87 7.34
N GLN A 256 -0.86 -4.13 6.91
CA GLN A 256 0.22 -5.09 7.05
C GLN A 256 1.32 -4.80 6.03
N ALA A 257 0.98 -4.63 4.75
CA ALA A 257 1.94 -4.34 3.69
C ALA A 257 2.66 -3.01 3.91
N PHE A 258 1.93 -1.95 4.28
CA PHE A 258 2.49 -0.62 4.47
C PHE A 258 3.33 -0.52 5.74
N GLY A 259 2.90 -1.16 6.84
CA GLY A 259 3.71 -1.28 8.05
C GLY A 259 4.98 -2.09 7.81
N SER A 260 4.88 -3.19 7.05
CA SER A 260 6.01 -4.02 6.66
C SER A 260 7.05 -3.24 5.85
N TYR A 261 6.61 -2.48 4.84
CA TYR A 261 7.48 -1.62 4.05
C TYR A 261 8.12 -0.52 4.90
N ALA A 262 7.32 0.21 5.69
CA ALA A 262 7.81 1.28 6.54
C ALA A 262 8.91 0.78 7.49
N TYR A 263 8.71 -0.40 8.10
CA TYR A 263 9.72 -1.03 8.94
C TYR A 263 11.00 -1.38 8.17
N ALA A 264 10.87 -2.04 7.02
CA ALA A 264 12.03 -2.49 6.24
C ALA A 264 12.80 -1.35 5.57
N ALA A 265 12.11 -0.26 5.18
CA ALA A 265 12.72 0.95 4.64
C ALA A 265 13.17 1.93 5.71
N ASP A 266 12.64 1.75 6.91
CA ASP A 266 12.94 2.53 8.09
C ASP A 266 12.60 4.03 7.99
N VAL A 267 11.48 4.32 7.31
CA VAL A 267 10.98 5.66 6.97
C VAL A 267 9.67 5.99 7.68
N ASN A 268 9.30 7.27 7.69
CA ASN A 268 7.93 7.71 7.87
C ASN A 268 7.20 7.54 6.54
N PHE A 269 6.25 6.60 6.48
CA PHE A 269 5.51 6.28 5.27
C PHE A 269 4.09 6.86 5.34
N LEU A 270 3.85 7.89 4.55
CA LEU A 270 2.64 8.71 4.53
C LEU A 270 1.70 8.18 3.44
N VAL A 271 0.69 7.42 3.84
CA VAL A 271 -0.18 6.69 2.91
C VAL A 271 -1.55 7.34 2.80
N SER A 272 -2.01 7.56 1.57
CA SER A 272 -3.40 7.92 1.26
C SER A 272 -4.01 6.86 0.37
N GLY A 273 -5.08 6.24 0.87
CA GLY A 273 -5.69 5.04 0.30
C GLY A 273 -7.07 5.31 -0.30
N TYR A 274 -7.34 4.67 -1.43
CA TYR A 274 -8.66 4.65 -2.04
C TYR A 274 -9.64 3.95 -1.09
N SER A 275 -10.80 4.54 -0.85
CA SER A 275 -11.79 3.98 0.06
C SER A 275 -12.91 3.31 -0.72
N ASP A 276 -12.99 1.98 -0.67
CA ASP A 276 -14.11 1.24 -1.24
C ASP A 276 -14.28 -0.13 -0.56
N GLY A 277 -15.14 -0.17 0.45
CA GLY A 277 -15.40 -1.37 1.25
C GLY A 277 -15.79 -2.60 0.44
N PRO A 278 -16.70 -2.51 -0.55
CA PRO A 278 -17.04 -3.63 -1.44
C PRO A 278 -15.86 -4.27 -2.17
N THR A 279 -14.85 -3.50 -2.59
CA THR A 279 -13.63 -4.05 -3.19
C THR A 279 -12.55 -4.37 -2.15
N GLN A 280 -12.87 -4.16 -0.87
CA GLN A 280 -11.92 -4.17 0.25
C GLN A 280 -10.72 -3.26 0.01
N SER A 281 -10.97 -2.13 -0.65
CA SER A 281 -9.96 -1.10 -0.85
C SER A 281 -9.92 -0.14 0.31
N GLY A 282 -8.73 0.10 0.83
CA GLY A 282 -8.56 1.00 1.95
C GLY A 282 -7.16 1.04 2.51
N GLY A 283 -7.09 1.68 3.65
CA GLY A 283 -5.89 1.84 4.44
C GLY A 283 -5.11 3.09 4.11
N PHE A 284 -4.97 3.93 5.12
CA PHE A 284 -4.28 5.22 5.04
C PHE A 284 -3.77 5.60 6.44
N GLY A 285 -2.84 6.55 6.50
CA GLY A 285 -2.19 6.94 7.75
C GLY A 285 -0.68 6.98 7.65
N VAL A 286 -0.05 7.22 8.79
CA VAL A 286 1.42 7.25 8.87
C VAL A 286 1.89 5.96 9.48
N PHE A 287 2.67 5.21 8.71
CA PHE A 287 3.37 4.03 9.17
C PHE A 287 4.80 4.44 9.49
N TYR A 288 5.20 4.24 10.73
CA TYR A 288 6.56 4.50 11.17
C TYR A 288 7.42 3.26 10.98
N GLY A 289 8.68 3.45 10.65
CA GLY A 289 9.66 2.37 10.54
C GLY A 289 9.98 1.74 11.89
N THR A 290 11.22 1.84 12.37
CA THR A 290 11.60 1.28 13.69
C THR A 290 11.31 2.22 14.87
N GLN A 291 10.51 3.28 14.69
CA GLN A 291 10.20 4.27 15.74
C GLN A 291 8.88 3.96 16.45
N ASP A 292 8.81 4.21 17.76
CA ASP A 292 7.62 3.99 18.57
C ASP A 292 6.65 5.19 18.53
N VAL A 293 5.78 5.29 17.52
CA VAL A 293 4.75 6.35 17.45
C VAL A 293 3.45 5.88 16.79
N TYR A 294 2.29 6.25 17.37
CA TYR A 294 0.94 5.98 16.85
C TYR A 294 0.31 7.28 16.33
N PRO A 295 -0.10 7.36 15.04
CA PRO A 295 -1.45 6.92 14.68
C PRO A 295 -1.58 6.33 13.25
N THR A 296 -1.74 5.01 13.12
CA THR A 296 -2.32 4.37 11.93
C THR A 296 -3.83 4.24 12.11
N ILE A 297 -4.63 4.61 11.11
CA ILE A 297 -6.08 4.50 11.17
C ILE A 297 -6.54 3.58 10.05
N ASN A 298 -7.10 2.42 10.39
CA ASN A 298 -7.80 1.63 9.40
C ASN A 298 -9.25 2.11 9.26
N VAL A 299 -9.72 2.14 8.02
CA VAL A 299 -11.08 2.51 7.65
C VAL A 299 -11.64 1.39 6.77
N PRO A 300 -12.32 0.40 7.37
CA PRO A 300 -12.79 -0.78 6.65
C PRO A 300 -14.12 -0.60 5.92
N VAL A 301 -14.70 0.61 5.99
CA VAL A 301 -15.98 0.95 5.35
C VAL A 301 -15.75 2.01 4.29
N THR A 302 -16.59 2.03 3.24
CA THR A 302 -16.56 3.11 2.26
C THR A 302 -16.88 4.42 2.98
N LYS A 303 -15.90 5.30 3.12
CA LYS A 303 -16.08 6.66 3.64
C LYS A 303 -14.95 7.59 3.19
N ASN A 304 -15.28 8.88 3.17
CA ASN A 304 -14.29 9.93 2.97
C ASN A 304 -13.79 10.41 4.34
N SER A 305 -12.48 10.41 4.55
CA SER A 305 -11.85 10.83 5.80
C SER A 305 -10.60 11.65 5.55
N LEU A 306 -10.40 12.68 6.36
CA LEU A 306 -9.19 13.50 6.45
C LEU A 306 -8.52 13.25 7.79
N LEU A 307 -7.28 12.78 7.76
CA LEU A 307 -6.43 12.56 8.93
C LEU A 307 -5.30 13.58 8.95
N VAL A 308 -5.25 14.45 9.96
CA VAL A 308 -4.17 15.43 10.15
C VAL A 308 -3.28 14.97 11.30
N VAL A 309 -1.99 14.87 11.04
CA VAL A 309 -1.01 14.28 11.95
C VAL A 309 0.30 15.04 11.98
N ARG A 310 0.87 15.17 13.18
CA ARG A 310 2.21 15.70 13.40
C ARG A 310 3.25 14.60 13.22
N VAL A 311 4.17 14.80 12.29
CA VAL A 311 5.20 13.81 11.90
C VAL A 311 6.60 14.36 12.20
N PRO A 312 7.50 13.58 12.83
CA PRO A 312 8.90 13.97 12.99
C PRO A 312 9.61 14.05 11.64
N LYS A 313 10.36 15.13 11.39
CA LYS A 313 11.11 15.30 10.13
C LYS A 313 12.19 14.23 9.90
N SER A 314 12.79 13.74 10.99
CA SER A 314 13.81 12.69 11.00
C SER A 314 13.89 12.01 12.37
N ARG A 315 14.56 10.86 12.44
CA ARG A 315 14.97 10.17 13.67
C ARG A 315 15.72 11.09 14.62
N ARG A 316 16.69 11.83 14.07
CA ARG A 316 17.52 12.75 14.84
C ARG A 316 16.68 13.88 15.43
N ALA A 317 15.74 14.41 14.66
CA ALA A 317 14.78 15.40 15.14
C ALA A 317 13.88 14.82 16.26
N SER A 318 13.36 13.61 16.07
CA SER A 318 12.56 12.90 17.09
C SER A 318 13.32 12.74 18.41
N GLN A 319 14.59 12.31 18.35
CA GLN A 319 15.44 12.18 19.53
C GLN A 319 15.80 13.52 20.18
N ALA A 320 16.20 14.51 19.37
CA ALA A 320 16.65 15.82 19.84
C ALA A 320 15.54 16.60 20.54
N CYS A 321 14.29 16.41 20.13
CA CYS A 321 13.14 17.13 20.65
C CYS A 321 12.41 16.36 21.77
N GLY A 322 13.05 15.31 22.30
CA GLY A 322 12.63 14.63 23.53
C GLY A 322 11.69 13.45 23.32
N GLN A 323 11.79 12.73 22.20
CA GLN A 323 10.83 11.76 21.68
C GLN A 323 9.44 12.40 21.68
N VAL A 324 8.98 12.82 20.49
CA VAL A 324 7.57 13.22 20.30
C VAL A 324 6.71 11.97 20.53
N HIS A 325 6.54 11.58 21.79
CA HIS A 325 5.97 10.32 22.21
C HIS A 325 4.46 10.39 22.01
N ALA A 326 4.00 9.63 21.02
CA ALA A 326 2.98 8.58 21.20
C ALA A 326 1.80 8.92 22.13
N ALA A 327 1.14 10.05 21.84
CA ALA A 327 -0.21 10.45 22.27
C ALA A 327 -0.65 11.76 21.59
N ILE A 328 0.29 12.52 21.01
CA ILE A 328 0.13 13.91 20.55
C ILE A 328 0.21 14.04 19.01
N GLY A 329 0.46 12.93 18.30
CA GLY A 329 0.64 12.94 16.84
C GLY A 329 -0.66 13.12 16.05
N LEU A 330 -1.80 12.65 16.56
CA LEU A 330 -3.10 12.90 15.92
C LEU A 330 -3.54 14.32 16.25
N LEU A 331 -3.65 15.17 15.22
CA LEU A 331 -4.16 16.53 15.36
C LEU A 331 -5.66 16.58 15.09
N GLU A 332 -6.12 15.88 14.05
CA GLU A 332 -7.54 15.82 13.69
C GLU A 332 -7.86 14.53 12.93
N LEU A 333 -9.05 13.96 13.15
CA LEU A 333 -9.68 13.00 12.26
C LEU A 333 -11.08 13.50 11.92
N LYS A 334 -11.29 13.87 10.65
CA LYS A 334 -12.59 14.32 10.14
C LYS A 334 -13.14 13.30 9.16
N ASP A 335 -14.28 12.70 9.52
CA ASP A 335 -15.11 11.93 8.59
C ASP A 335 -16.11 12.87 7.91
N TYR A 336 -16.18 12.81 6.58
CA TYR A 336 -17.13 13.60 5.79
C TYR A 336 -18.45 12.84 5.66
N VAL A 337 -19.53 13.44 6.15
CA VAL A 337 -20.89 12.93 5.96
C VAL A 337 -21.58 13.62 4.78
N SER A 338 -22.76 13.14 4.39
CA SER A 338 -23.55 13.74 3.29
C SER A 338 -23.74 15.24 3.51
N GLY A 339 -23.43 16.03 2.48
CA GLY A 339 -23.49 17.48 2.48
C GLY A 339 -22.23 18.21 2.97
N ASP A 340 -21.25 17.52 3.56
CA ASP A 340 -19.97 18.15 3.95
C ASP A 340 -19.07 18.45 2.76
N LEU A 341 -19.17 17.61 1.72
CA LEU A 341 -18.47 17.77 0.45
C LEU A 341 -19.42 18.35 -0.61
N PRO A 342 -18.89 19.10 -1.60
CA PRO A 342 -19.70 19.61 -2.72
C PRO A 342 -20.48 18.53 -3.48
N ILE A 343 -19.93 17.31 -3.54
CA ILE A 343 -20.55 16.16 -4.20
C ILE A 343 -20.47 14.97 -3.26
N ASP A 344 -21.62 14.42 -2.90
CA ASP A 344 -21.71 13.20 -2.12
C ASP A 344 -21.31 12.00 -2.97
N THR A 345 -20.28 11.28 -2.53
CA THR A 345 -19.76 10.09 -3.21
C THR A 345 -19.97 8.81 -2.40
N VAL A 346 -20.22 8.93 -1.11
CA VAL A 346 -20.40 7.78 -0.21
C VAL A 346 -21.87 7.36 -0.24
N TYR A 347 -22.11 6.04 -0.25
CA TYR A 347 -23.45 5.48 -0.17
C TYR A 347 -24.16 5.88 1.13
N GLU A 348 -25.50 5.97 1.09
CA GLU A 348 -26.29 6.20 2.30
C GLU A 348 -26.09 5.04 3.30
N LEU A 349 -25.81 5.41 4.55
CA LEU A 349 -25.72 4.49 5.69
C LEU A 349 -27.07 4.50 6.44
N ASP A 350 -27.49 3.35 6.97
CA ASP A 350 -28.64 3.26 7.87
C ASP A 350 -28.32 3.87 9.25
N SER A 351 -29.32 3.89 10.14
CA SER A 351 -29.18 4.42 11.51
C SER A 351 -28.18 3.67 12.39
N GLU A 352 -27.68 2.51 11.94
CA GLU A 352 -26.67 1.70 12.62
C GLU A 352 -25.27 1.88 11.99
N GLY A 353 -25.14 2.77 10.99
CA GLY A 353 -23.89 3.01 10.26
C GLY A 353 -23.54 1.93 9.23
N LYS A 354 -24.51 1.10 8.81
CA LYS A 354 -24.30 0.08 7.78
C LYS A 354 -24.73 0.60 6.42
N GLN A 355 -24.03 0.18 5.37
CA GLN A 355 -24.41 0.50 3.99
C GLN A 355 -25.82 -0.02 3.69
N ILE A 356 -26.71 0.86 3.25
CA ILE A 356 -28.11 0.48 2.93
C ILE A 356 -28.14 -0.51 1.76
N GLU A 357 -27.27 -0.32 0.77
CA GLU A 357 -27.04 -1.29 -0.30
C GLU A 357 -26.02 -2.36 0.13
N LYS A 358 -26.49 -3.59 0.37
CA LYS A 358 -25.62 -4.74 0.62
C LYS A 358 -24.99 -5.22 -0.69
N LEU A 359 -23.91 -4.57 -1.10
CA LEU A 359 -23.08 -5.06 -2.19
C LEU A 359 -22.21 -6.25 -1.71
N PRO A 360 -22.00 -7.28 -2.56
CA PRO A 360 -21.13 -8.40 -2.21
C PRO A 360 -19.68 -7.92 -2.04
N LEU A 361 -18.98 -8.45 -1.04
CA LEU A 361 -17.56 -8.18 -0.83
C LEU A 361 -16.71 -8.97 -1.84
N LEU A 362 -15.78 -8.28 -2.51
CA LEU A 362 -14.77 -8.89 -3.35
C LEU A 362 -13.61 -9.37 -2.49
N HIS A 363 -13.50 -10.68 -2.29
CA HIS A 363 -12.47 -11.28 -1.44
C HIS A 363 -11.25 -11.74 -2.24
N PHE A 364 -10.13 -11.03 -2.10
CA PHE A 364 -8.83 -11.49 -2.58
C PHE A 364 -8.18 -12.41 -1.55
N ARG A 365 -7.65 -13.54 -2.03
CA ARG A 365 -7.11 -14.61 -1.19
C ARG A 365 -5.83 -15.17 -1.78
N GLU A 366 -4.84 -15.37 -0.92
CA GLU A 366 -3.65 -16.15 -1.23
C GLU A 366 -4.00 -17.63 -1.47
N ASP A 367 -3.31 -18.26 -2.42
CA ASP A 367 -3.41 -19.69 -2.65
C ASP A 367 -2.58 -20.46 -1.61
N MET A 368 -3.23 -20.80 -0.50
CA MET A 368 -2.59 -21.50 0.61
C MET A 368 -2.23 -22.97 0.30
N SER A 369 -2.77 -23.56 -0.79
CA SER A 369 -2.56 -24.98 -1.12
C SER A 369 -1.09 -25.33 -1.41
N LYS A 370 -0.30 -24.31 -1.79
CA LYS A 370 1.14 -24.42 -2.09
C LYS A 370 2.02 -24.39 -0.84
N TYR A 371 1.48 -24.05 0.32
CA TYR A 371 2.24 -23.89 1.55
C TYR A 371 2.39 -25.23 2.27
N LYS A 372 3.54 -25.43 2.92
CA LYS A 372 3.65 -26.49 3.95
C LYS A 372 3.21 -25.92 5.29
N SER A 373 2.45 -26.70 6.05
CA SER A 373 1.90 -26.21 7.31
C SER A 373 1.74 -27.27 8.39
N LEU A 374 1.71 -26.81 9.65
CA LEU A 374 1.37 -27.61 10.83
C LEU A 374 0.38 -26.83 11.70
N VAL A 375 -0.60 -27.53 12.26
CA VAL A 375 -1.58 -26.96 13.20
C VAL A 375 -0.87 -26.58 14.50
N VAL A 376 -1.16 -25.39 15.02
CA VAL A 376 -0.77 -24.99 16.37
C VAL A 376 -1.80 -25.54 17.34
N LYS A 377 -1.38 -26.41 18.25
CA LYS A 377 -2.25 -26.95 19.29
C LYS A 377 -2.39 -25.96 20.46
N PRO A 378 -3.62 -25.63 20.90
CA PRO A 378 -3.82 -24.74 22.03
C PRO A 378 -3.35 -25.39 23.34
N ASP A 379 -2.90 -24.55 24.28
CA ASP A 379 -2.43 -24.94 25.61
C ASP A 379 -1.24 -25.92 25.61
N GLU A 380 -0.55 -26.04 24.47
CA GLU A 380 0.65 -26.85 24.29
C GLU A 380 1.83 -25.99 23.80
N GLU A 381 3.05 -26.44 24.10
CA GLU A 381 4.26 -25.87 23.52
C GLU A 381 4.50 -26.51 22.15
N ASN A 382 4.30 -25.75 21.08
CA ASN A 382 4.47 -26.20 19.71
C ASN A 382 5.87 -25.82 19.23
N ARG A 383 6.72 -26.83 19.00
CA ARG A 383 8.04 -26.67 18.39
C ARG A 383 8.09 -27.47 17.11
N ALA A 384 8.42 -26.81 16.00
CA ALA A 384 8.48 -27.47 14.71
C ALA A 384 9.47 -26.79 13.77
N THR A 385 10.08 -27.58 12.89
CA THR A 385 10.82 -27.09 11.73
C THR A 385 10.03 -27.47 10.48
N ILE A 386 9.66 -26.49 9.66
CA ILE A 386 8.94 -26.70 8.40
C ILE A 386 9.83 -26.19 7.27
N CYS A 387 10.18 -27.06 6.33
CA CYS A 387 11.00 -26.72 5.17
C CYS A 387 10.20 -26.82 3.88
N HIS A 388 10.21 -25.76 3.08
CA HIS A 388 9.67 -25.70 1.73
C HIS A 388 10.80 -25.27 0.79
N ASN A 389 11.11 -26.08 -0.22
CA ASN A 389 12.29 -25.90 -1.08
C ASN A 389 13.57 -25.62 -0.26
N GLU A 390 14.17 -24.43 -0.43
CA GLU A 390 15.44 -24.04 0.19
C GLU A 390 15.23 -23.36 1.56
N THR A 391 14.01 -22.91 1.86
CA THR A 391 13.69 -22.21 3.10
C THR A 391 13.25 -23.18 4.19
N CYS A 392 13.92 -23.13 5.34
CA CYS A 392 13.50 -23.80 6.56
C CYS A 392 13.12 -22.79 7.65
N CYS A 393 11.93 -22.95 8.20
CA CYS A 393 11.39 -22.12 9.26
C CYS A 393 11.35 -22.92 10.57
N GLU A 394 12.02 -22.43 11.61
CA GLU A 394 11.92 -22.97 12.97
C GLU A 394 10.90 -22.16 13.76
N PHE A 395 9.94 -22.85 14.35
CA PHE A 395 8.85 -22.25 15.11
C PHE A 395 8.91 -22.67 16.56
N HIS A 396 8.69 -21.71 17.45
CA HIS A 396 8.43 -21.95 18.86
C HIS A 396 7.21 -21.14 19.29
N VAL A 397 6.07 -21.82 19.40
CA VAL A 397 4.75 -21.20 19.59
C VAL A 397 4.06 -21.78 20.82
N HIS A 398 3.71 -20.91 21.76
CA HIS A 398 2.88 -21.23 22.91
C HIS A 398 1.62 -20.37 22.86
N TRP A 399 0.59 -20.96 22.25
CA TRP A 399 -0.75 -20.40 22.16
C TRP A 399 -1.61 -20.95 23.30
N GLN A 400 -2.24 -20.07 24.09
CA GLN A 400 -3.08 -20.44 25.22
C GLN A 400 -4.50 -19.91 25.04
N VAL A 401 -5.51 -20.74 25.36
CA VAL A 401 -6.88 -20.27 25.53
C VAL A 401 -7.03 -19.75 26.96
N TRP A 402 -7.20 -18.43 27.10
CA TRP A 402 -7.26 -17.79 28.40
C TRP A 402 -8.71 -17.59 28.88
N ASP A 403 -9.65 -17.34 27.95
CA ASP A 403 -11.07 -17.19 28.25
C ASP A 403 -11.86 -18.45 27.86
N LYS A 404 -11.89 -19.41 28.79
CA LYS A 404 -12.65 -20.66 28.62
C LYS A 404 -14.16 -20.45 28.54
N GLN A 405 -14.69 -19.32 29.05
CA GLN A 405 -16.11 -19.01 28.93
C GLN A 405 -16.43 -18.50 27.53
N ALA A 406 -15.63 -17.59 26.97
CA ALA A 406 -15.76 -17.17 25.58
C ALA A 406 -15.55 -18.34 24.61
N GLU A 407 -14.61 -19.24 24.91
CA GLU A 407 -14.43 -20.47 24.13
C GLU A 407 -15.69 -21.38 24.19
N ALA A 408 -16.27 -21.58 25.38
CA ALA A 408 -17.50 -22.35 25.53
C ALA A 408 -18.68 -21.67 24.81
N MET A 409 -18.79 -20.34 24.89
CA MET A 409 -19.80 -19.56 24.18
C MET A 409 -19.69 -19.71 22.66
N ALA A 410 -18.48 -19.81 22.11
CA ALA A 410 -18.27 -20.06 20.69
C ALA A 410 -18.69 -21.46 20.22
N ARG A 411 -18.84 -22.41 21.16
CA ARG A 411 -19.35 -23.75 20.87
C ARG A 411 -20.87 -23.84 20.95
N ASP A 412 -21.50 -23.04 21.82
CA ASP A 412 -22.94 -23.08 22.09
C ASP A 412 -23.77 -22.01 21.36
N ARG A 413 -23.16 -20.91 20.91
CA ARG A 413 -23.81 -19.85 20.11
C ARG A 413 -23.07 -19.64 18.79
N ASP A 414 -23.71 -18.93 17.86
CA ASP A 414 -23.18 -18.64 16.51
C ASP A 414 -21.98 -17.65 16.48
N TYR A 415 -21.16 -17.62 17.54
CA TYR A 415 -19.90 -16.87 17.54
C TYR A 415 -18.85 -17.61 16.72
N LYS A 416 -17.92 -16.85 16.14
CA LYS A 416 -16.81 -17.40 15.36
C LYS A 416 -15.48 -17.19 16.08
N THR A 417 -14.56 -18.13 15.92
CA THR A 417 -13.18 -18.05 16.46
C THR A 417 -12.19 -18.44 15.36
N TYR A 418 -10.91 -18.20 15.60
CA TYR A 418 -9.83 -18.59 14.69
C TYR A 418 -9.01 -19.73 15.29
N THR A 419 -8.60 -20.65 14.43
CA THR A 419 -7.50 -21.60 14.71
C THR A 419 -6.21 -21.04 14.13
N TYR A 420 -5.06 -21.67 14.44
CA TYR A 420 -3.76 -21.19 13.98
C TYR A 420 -2.94 -22.29 13.32
N ARG A 421 -2.19 -21.92 12.28
CA ARG A 421 -1.22 -22.80 11.61
C ARG A 421 0.13 -22.09 11.47
N MET A 422 1.20 -22.85 11.68
CA MET A 422 2.55 -22.49 11.25
C MET A 422 2.66 -22.83 9.76
N VAL A 423 3.13 -21.89 8.94
CA VAL A 423 3.24 -22.04 7.48
C VAL A 423 4.64 -21.65 6.99
N ALA A 424 5.14 -22.42 6.03
CA ALA A 424 6.39 -22.15 5.33
C ALA A 424 6.18 -22.26 3.82
N PHE A 425 6.69 -21.29 3.07
CA PHE A 425 6.65 -21.27 1.62
C PHE A 425 7.90 -20.62 1.03
N ASP A 426 8.33 -21.14 -0.11
CA ASP A 426 9.50 -20.70 -0.85
C ASP A 426 9.29 -21.04 -2.32
N GLY A 427 9.01 -20.04 -3.13
CA GLY A 427 8.66 -20.27 -4.53
C GLY A 427 8.16 -19.00 -5.18
N VAL A 428 7.31 -19.15 -6.19
CA VAL A 428 6.66 -18.03 -6.87
C VAL A 428 5.15 -18.08 -6.65
N ARG A 429 4.53 -16.90 -6.58
CA ARG A 429 3.08 -16.76 -6.49
C ARG A 429 2.56 -15.72 -7.48
N PRO A 430 1.38 -15.93 -8.08
CA PRO A 430 0.74 -14.89 -8.88
C PRO A 430 0.20 -13.77 -7.97
N PHE A 431 0.43 -12.53 -8.37
CA PHE A 431 -0.34 -11.36 -7.96
C PHE A 431 -1.36 -11.10 -9.06
N HIS A 432 -2.49 -11.80 -8.95
CA HIS A 432 -3.53 -11.79 -9.99
C HIS A 432 -2.94 -12.18 -11.35
N ASP A 433 -3.44 -11.58 -12.44
CA ASP A 433 -3.05 -11.93 -13.81
C ASP A 433 -1.83 -11.12 -14.31
N PHE A 434 -1.20 -10.31 -13.44
CA PHE A 434 -0.27 -9.25 -13.86
C PHE A 434 1.20 -9.56 -13.60
N MET A 435 1.50 -10.22 -12.48
CA MET A 435 2.86 -10.52 -12.06
C MET A 435 2.93 -11.87 -11.38
N VAL A 436 4.00 -12.61 -11.62
CA VAL A 436 4.37 -13.77 -10.81
C VAL A 436 5.63 -13.40 -10.03
N ALA A 437 5.53 -13.44 -8.71
CA ALA A 437 6.53 -12.88 -7.80
C ALA A 437 7.18 -13.96 -6.94
N GLY A 438 8.50 -13.89 -6.80
CA GLY A 438 9.27 -14.75 -5.90
C GLY A 438 9.10 -14.39 -4.42
N VAL A 439 8.78 -15.37 -3.58
CA VAL A 439 8.55 -15.14 -2.15
C VAL A 439 9.14 -16.23 -1.28
N GLN A 440 9.56 -15.85 -0.08
CA GLN A 440 10.02 -16.73 1.00
C GLN A 440 9.33 -16.33 2.30
N ILE A 441 8.50 -17.20 2.85
CA ILE A 441 7.56 -16.85 3.93
C ILE A 441 7.66 -17.87 5.06
N CYS A 442 7.79 -17.37 6.29
CA CYS A 442 7.63 -18.13 7.52
C CYS A 442 6.63 -17.39 8.42
N ALA A 443 5.47 -17.99 8.72
CA ALA A 443 4.44 -17.26 9.48
C ALA A 443 3.57 -18.17 10.35
N VAL A 444 2.94 -17.57 11.35
CA VAL A 444 1.75 -18.11 12.03
C VAL A 444 0.55 -17.30 11.56
N VAL A 445 -0.45 -18.00 11.02
CA VAL A 445 -1.65 -17.41 10.42
C VAL A 445 -2.92 -17.94 11.08
N ALA A 446 -3.90 -17.05 11.23
CA ALA A 446 -5.24 -17.38 11.70
C ALA A 446 -6.09 -17.98 10.57
N CYS A 447 -6.87 -19.01 10.89
CA CYS A 447 -7.70 -19.74 9.93
C CYS A 447 -9.16 -19.77 10.36
N ALA A 448 -10.06 -19.46 9.42
CA ALA A 448 -11.51 -19.44 9.63
C ALA A 448 -12.14 -20.85 9.53
N GLY A 449 -11.37 -21.88 9.87
CA GLY A 449 -11.73 -23.28 9.71
C GLY A 449 -10.52 -24.19 9.95
N PRO A 450 -10.70 -25.51 9.85
CA PRO A 450 -9.64 -26.49 10.13
C PRO A 450 -8.64 -26.65 8.97
N GLU A 451 -9.05 -26.34 7.73
CA GLU A 451 -8.26 -26.58 6.53
C GLU A 451 -7.25 -25.44 6.30
N LEU A 452 -6.22 -25.71 5.50
CA LEU A 452 -5.15 -24.74 5.24
C LEU A 452 -5.67 -23.57 4.38
N GLU A 453 -6.58 -23.84 3.47
CA GLU A 453 -7.24 -22.88 2.59
C GLU A 453 -8.05 -21.84 3.39
N ASP A 454 -8.57 -22.24 4.55
CA ASP A 454 -9.32 -21.36 5.46
C ASP A 454 -8.43 -20.27 6.10
N CYS A 455 -7.10 -20.41 6.03
CA CYS A 455 -6.15 -19.42 6.56
C CYS A 455 -6.07 -18.13 5.74
N SER A 456 -6.56 -18.16 4.50
CA SER A 456 -6.76 -16.97 3.66
C SER A 456 -8.13 -16.31 3.87
N THR A 457 -8.98 -16.87 4.74
CA THR A 457 -10.35 -16.39 4.96
C THR A 457 -10.46 -15.61 6.26
N ARG A 458 -11.31 -14.59 6.29
CA ARG A 458 -11.67 -13.83 7.50
C ARG A 458 -13.17 -13.88 7.73
N TRP A 459 -13.56 -13.94 8.99
CA TRP A 459 -14.96 -13.85 9.39
C TRP A 459 -15.48 -12.45 9.09
N ASN A 460 -16.55 -12.37 8.30
CA ASN A 460 -17.20 -11.09 7.99
C ASN A 460 -17.85 -10.53 9.26
N SER A 461 -17.38 -9.37 9.73
CA SER A 461 -17.85 -8.69 10.95
C SER A 461 -19.29 -8.17 10.85
N PHE A 462 -19.85 -7.97 9.65
CA PHE A 462 -21.25 -7.58 9.47
C PHE A 462 -22.24 -8.70 9.83
N ASN A 463 -21.83 -9.95 9.65
CA ASN A 463 -22.68 -11.12 9.83
C ASN A 463 -22.25 -12.00 11.01
N ASN A 464 -21.01 -11.84 11.47
CA ASN A 464 -20.43 -12.70 12.50
C ASN A 464 -19.96 -11.86 13.69
N THR A 465 -20.21 -12.37 14.89
CA THR A 465 -19.51 -11.88 16.08
C THR A 465 -18.30 -12.76 16.33
N VAL A 466 -17.11 -12.19 16.16
CA VAL A 466 -15.83 -12.90 16.31
C VAL A 466 -15.31 -12.74 17.74
N LEU A 467 -14.96 -13.85 18.36
CA LEU A 467 -14.34 -13.87 19.69
C LEU A 467 -12.86 -14.22 19.57
N TYR A 468 -12.05 -13.59 20.42
CA TYR A 468 -10.61 -13.81 20.52
C TYR A 468 -10.26 -14.36 21.93
N PRO A 469 -10.67 -15.61 22.26
CA PRO A 469 -10.53 -16.17 23.62
C PRO A 469 -9.08 -16.58 23.97
N SER A 470 -8.13 -16.18 23.13
CA SER A 470 -6.83 -16.80 22.94
C SER A 470 -5.71 -15.78 23.03
N SER A 471 -4.52 -16.21 23.45
CA SER A 471 -3.34 -15.33 23.48
C SER A 471 -2.04 -16.09 23.21
N PHE A 472 -1.02 -15.38 22.74
CA PHE A 472 0.32 -15.92 22.55
C PHE A 472 1.24 -15.56 23.72
N ARG A 473 1.66 -16.56 24.50
CA ARG A 473 2.66 -16.38 25.57
C ARG A 473 4.08 -16.31 25.01
N GLN A 474 4.32 -17.08 23.95
CA GLN A 474 5.58 -17.14 23.23
C GLN A 474 5.28 -17.38 21.76
N LEU A 475 5.97 -16.67 20.89
CA LEU A 475 5.85 -16.80 19.45
C LEU A 475 7.18 -16.35 18.85
N LYS A 476 8.01 -17.32 18.48
CA LYS A 476 9.31 -17.10 17.84
C LYS A 476 9.35 -17.86 16.52
N ILE A 477 9.87 -17.20 15.50
CA ILE A 477 10.05 -17.71 14.14
C ILE A 477 11.48 -17.40 13.72
N ASP A 478 12.24 -18.42 13.33
CA ASP A 478 13.56 -18.27 12.74
C ASP A 478 13.54 -18.82 11.31
N LEU A 479 13.74 -17.97 10.32
CA LEU A 479 13.97 -18.34 8.91
C LEU A 479 15.47 -18.53 8.71
N LYS A 480 15.89 -19.70 8.22
CA LYS A 480 17.31 -19.98 7.93
C LYS A 480 17.62 -19.83 6.45
N PHE A 481 18.74 -19.17 6.15
CA PHE A 481 19.31 -19.17 4.80
C PHE A 481 20.05 -20.48 4.53
N PRO A 482 20.16 -20.92 3.26
CA PRO A 482 20.99 -22.07 2.89
C PRO A 482 22.43 -21.91 3.39
N ALA A 483 23.03 -22.99 3.89
CA ALA A 483 24.34 -22.93 4.57
C ALA A 483 25.51 -22.60 3.63
N ASP A 484 25.30 -22.72 2.33
CA ASP A 484 26.25 -22.38 1.26
C ASP A 484 26.18 -20.92 0.83
N GLU A 485 25.15 -20.18 1.23
CA GLU A 485 25.02 -18.74 0.97
C GLU A 485 25.64 -17.90 2.11
N GLN A 486 26.38 -16.84 1.76
CA GLN A 486 26.85 -15.85 2.73
C GLN A 486 25.80 -14.76 2.95
N GLY A 487 24.77 -15.07 3.72
CA GLY A 487 23.72 -14.11 4.09
C GLY A 487 22.43 -14.27 3.32
N ALA A 488 21.64 -13.19 3.29
CA ALA A 488 20.39 -13.15 2.54
C ALA A 488 20.66 -13.35 1.04
N PRO A 489 19.78 -14.07 0.31
CA PRO A 489 19.90 -14.22 -1.14
C PRO A 489 20.06 -12.88 -1.85
N GLU A 490 20.78 -12.87 -2.97
CA GLU A 490 20.92 -11.66 -3.79
C GLU A 490 19.54 -11.14 -4.25
N ARG A 491 19.41 -9.81 -4.36
CA ARG A 491 18.16 -9.12 -4.77
C ARG A 491 16.95 -9.66 -3.99
N SER A 492 17.07 -9.70 -2.67
CA SER A 492 15.98 -10.05 -1.76
C SER A 492 15.70 -8.93 -0.76
N SER A 493 14.49 -8.93 -0.23
CA SER A 493 14.08 -8.01 0.81
C SER A 493 13.17 -8.71 1.79
N TYR A 494 13.51 -8.63 3.08
CA TYR A 494 12.73 -9.23 4.14
C TYR A 494 12.18 -8.17 5.09
N ALA A 495 10.98 -8.44 5.59
CA ALA A 495 10.27 -7.54 6.47
C ALA A 495 9.35 -8.31 7.43
N PRO A 496 9.03 -7.75 8.60
CA PRO A 496 7.99 -8.31 9.45
C PRO A 496 6.64 -8.16 8.76
N THR A 497 5.81 -9.21 8.82
CA THR A 497 4.42 -9.18 8.38
C THR A 497 3.52 -9.48 9.57
N THR A 498 2.72 -8.50 9.98
CA THR A 498 1.90 -8.60 11.20
C THR A 498 0.53 -7.99 10.99
N PHE A 499 -0.50 -8.59 11.56
CA PHE A 499 -1.86 -8.07 11.45
C PHE A 499 -2.71 -8.47 12.65
N ARG A 500 -3.43 -7.50 13.22
CA ARG A 500 -4.40 -7.68 14.32
C ARG A 500 -5.82 -7.59 13.80
N GLY A 501 -6.74 -8.38 14.35
CA GLY A 501 -8.12 -8.48 13.87
C GLY A 501 -9.12 -7.55 14.55
N VAL A 502 -8.86 -7.01 15.75
CA VAL A 502 -9.84 -6.11 16.41
C VAL A 502 -9.70 -4.69 15.93
N MET A 503 -8.47 -4.19 15.88
CA MET A 503 -8.18 -2.82 15.40
C MET A 503 -7.76 -2.78 13.93
N GLU A 504 -7.67 -3.95 13.28
CA GLU A 504 -7.23 -4.10 11.88
C GLU A 504 -5.97 -3.29 11.57
N ARG A 505 -4.90 -3.52 12.33
CA ARG A 505 -3.63 -2.80 12.20
C ARG A 505 -2.44 -3.73 12.32
N SER A 506 -1.27 -3.26 11.88
CA SER A 506 0.00 -3.94 12.16
C SER A 506 0.32 -3.95 13.66
N LEU A 507 1.16 -4.90 14.08
CA LEU A 507 1.86 -4.78 15.35
C LEU A 507 2.86 -3.64 15.28
N GLU A 508 3.12 -3.09 16.44
CA GLU A 508 3.93 -1.89 16.57
C GLU A 508 5.38 -2.29 16.83
N PRO A 509 6.38 -1.49 16.43
CA PRO A 509 7.78 -1.92 16.46
C PRO A 509 8.26 -2.41 17.83
N TYR A 510 7.77 -1.86 18.95
CA TYR A 510 8.13 -2.34 20.28
C TYR A 510 7.48 -3.67 20.69
N GLU A 511 6.49 -4.16 19.94
CA GLU A 511 5.74 -5.39 20.23
C GLU A 511 6.44 -6.65 19.69
N TYR A 512 7.52 -6.48 18.92
CA TYR A 512 8.31 -7.59 18.40
C TYR A 512 9.79 -7.23 18.26
N GLU A 513 10.64 -8.23 18.17
CA GLU A 513 12.01 -8.09 17.66
C GLU A 513 12.08 -8.71 16.27
N PHE A 514 12.80 -8.05 15.36
CA PHE A 514 13.08 -8.55 14.01
C PHE A 514 14.57 -8.33 13.73
N ASN A 515 15.31 -9.43 13.63
CA ASN A 515 16.76 -9.41 13.53
C ASN A 515 17.20 -10.20 12.31
N GLN A 516 17.85 -9.51 11.37
CA GLN A 516 18.48 -10.13 10.22
C GLN A 516 19.98 -10.31 10.47
N THR A 517 20.48 -11.52 10.24
CA THR A 517 21.88 -11.91 10.41
C THR A 517 22.37 -12.63 9.15
N GLU A 518 23.66 -12.96 9.08
CA GLU A 518 24.20 -13.79 7.99
C GLU A 518 23.60 -15.20 7.96
N ALA A 519 23.12 -15.72 9.09
CA ALA A 519 22.58 -17.08 9.19
C ALA A 519 21.08 -17.17 8.86
N GLY A 520 20.37 -16.04 8.81
CA GLY A 520 18.92 -16.03 8.71
C GLY A 520 18.27 -14.85 9.41
N ILE A 521 16.96 -14.96 9.60
CA ILE A 521 16.10 -13.92 10.14
C ILE A 521 15.34 -14.47 11.34
N GLY A 522 15.50 -13.83 12.49
CA GLY A 522 14.74 -14.13 13.69
C GLY A 522 13.65 -13.09 13.92
N MET A 523 12.46 -13.57 14.28
CA MET A 523 11.35 -12.72 14.69
C MET A 523 10.72 -13.27 15.98
N GLU A 524 10.53 -12.41 16.97
CA GLU A 524 9.97 -12.79 18.28
C GLU A 524 8.91 -11.80 18.74
N LEU A 525 7.75 -12.29 19.16
CA LEU A 525 6.71 -11.48 19.78
C LEU A 525 7.09 -11.12 21.21
N LEU A 526 7.08 -9.84 21.53
CA LEU A 526 7.38 -9.34 22.86
C LEU A 526 6.11 -9.02 23.64
N ASN A 527 5.86 -9.77 24.71
CA ASN A 527 4.78 -9.48 25.66
C ASN A 527 5.16 -8.34 26.62
N ARG A 528 5.46 -7.15 26.09
CA ARG A 528 5.84 -5.97 26.89
C ARG A 528 4.63 -5.42 27.67
N ARG A 529 4.90 -4.90 28.88
CA ARG A 529 3.88 -4.30 29.77
C ARG A 529 2.73 -5.25 30.15
N ASN A 530 2.97 -6.57 30.15
CA ASN A 530 1.95 -7.61 30.40
C ASN A 530 0.72 -7.54 29.47
N ARG A 531 0.85 -6.91 28.28
CA ARG A 531 -0.19 -6.95 27.27
C ARG A 531 -0.02 -8.20 26.42
N LEU A 532 -0.90 -9.18 26.65
CA LEU A 532 -0.99 -10.36 25.82
C LEU A 532 -1.55 -9.97 24.44
N SER A 533 -0.92 -10.45 23.37
CA SER A 533 -1.51 -10.34 22.03
C SER A 533 -2.63 -11.36 21.90
N MET A 534 -3.87 -10.88 21.81
CA MET A 534 -5.08 -11.72 21.82
C MET A 534 -5.74 -11.87 20.44
N ASP A 535 -5.50 -10.90 19.56
CA ASP A 535 -6.21 -10.74 18.29
C ASP A 535 -5.31 -10.84 17.05
N LEU A 536 -4.18 -11.54 17.17
CA LEU A 536 -3.22 -11.69 16.08
C LEU A 536 -3.83 -12.54 14.95
N LEU A 537 -3.94 -12.00 13.74
CA LEU A 537 -4.38 -12.73 12.56
C LEU A 537 -3.19 -13.24 11.73
N THR A 538 -2.07 -12.53 11.76
CA THR A 538 -0.85 -12.94 11.07
C THR A 538 0.36 -12.40 11.81
N PHE A 539 1.39 -13.23 11.92
CA PHE A 539 2.72 -12.86 12.42
C PHE A 539 3.77 -13.69 11.71
N GLY A 540 4.72 -13.05 11.03
CA GLY A 540 5.71 -13.78 10.28
C GLY A 540 6.77 -12.90 9.64
N ILE A 541 7.67 -13.58 8.95
CA ILE A 541 8.71 -13.02 8.11
C ILE A 541 8.22 -13.16 6.67
N TYR A 542 8.14 -12.03 5.96
CA TYR A 542 7.80 -12.00 4.54
C TYR A 542 9.03 -11.55 3.74
N GLY A 543 9.54 -12.45 2.90
CA GLY A 543 10.66 -12.23 2.01
C GLY A 543 10.21 -12.11 0.56
N ARG A 544 10.68 -11.09 -0.14
CA ARG A 544 10.61 -10.96 -1.60
C ARG A 544 11.92 -11.42 -2.22
N ARG A 545 11.82 -12.19 -3.30
CA ARG A 545 12.91 -12.72 -4.14
C ARG A 545 12.77 -12.13 -5.54
N PHE A 546 13.34 -10.95 -5.74
CA PHE A 546 13.21 -10.19 -6.99
C PHE A 546 13.95 -10.85 -8.15
N ASP A 547 14.94 -11.70 -7.83
CA ASP A 547 15.64 -12.57 -8.78
C ASP A 547 14.74 -13.64 -9.41
N ARG A 548 13.59 -13.95 -8.79
CA ARG A 548 12.64 -14.97 -9.23
C ARG A 548 11.34 -14.39 -9.79
N ASP A 549 11.26 -13.06 -9.93
CA ASP A 549 10.08 -12.41 -10.48
C ASP A 549 9.98 -12.72 -11.98
N ILE A 550 8.80 -13.16 -12.41
CA ILE A 550 8.44 -13.33 -13.81
C ILE A 550 7.39 -12.27 -14.11
N VAL A 551 7.81 -11.25 -14.83
CA VAL A 551 6.89 -10.32 -15.47
C VAL A 551 6.38 -11.03 -16.72
N ASN A 552 5.08 -11.31 -16.78
CA ASN A 552 4.53 -12.08 -17.89
C ASN A 552 4.78 -11.30 -19.19
N ALA A 553 5.60 -11.86 -20.09
CA ALA A 553 6.08 -11.14 -21.27
C ALA A 553 4.94 -10.77 -22.23
N GLU A 554 3.77 -11.39 -22.15
CA GLU A 554 2.58 -10.96 -22.92
C GLU A 554 2.05 -9.59 -22.46
N ASN A 555 2.19 -9.25 -21.17
CA ASN A 555 1.91 -7.90 -20.65
C ASN A 555 2.99 -6.88 -21.10
N LEU A 556 4.18 -7.35 -21.53
CA LEU A 556 5.23 -6.55 -22.19
C LEU A 556 5.12 -6.55 -23.73
N LYS A 557 4.54 -7.59 -24.36
CA LYS A 557 4.37 -7.67 -25.82
C LYS A 557 3.28 -6.73 -26.33
N HIS A 558 2.29 -6.39 -25.50
CA HIS A 558 1.40 -5.26 -25.77
C HIS A 558 2.11 -3.89 -25.72
N MET A 559 3.38 -3.84 -25.26
CA MET A 559 4.20 -2.63 -25.23
C MET A 559 5.21 -2.52 -26.37
N ILE A 560 5.50 -3.59 -27.12
CA ILE A 560 6.51 -3.58 -28.21
C ILE A 560 6.15 -4.62 -29.27
N GLU A 561 5.16 -4.35 -30.14
CA GLU A 561 5.14 -4.78 -31.55
C GLU A 561 3.88 -4.24 -32.25
N PRO A 562 4.00 -3.59 -33.43
CA PRO A 562 2.83 -3.26 -34.24
C PRO A 562 2.26 -4.55 -34.82
N GLN A 563 0.98 -4.84 -34.57
CA GLN A 563 0.25 -5.84 -35.34
C GLN A 563 0.25 -5.44 -36.82
N GLN A 564 1.18 -5.99 -37.60
CA GLN A 564 1.05 -6.01 -39.05
C GLN A 564 -0.11 -6.94 -39.39
N GLN A 565 -1.29 -6.36 -39.62
CA GLN A 565 -2.33 -7.00 -40.41
C GLN A 565 -1.81 -7.17 -41.85
N GLN A 566 -1.15 -8.30 -42.13
CA GLN A 566 -1.13 -8.80 -43.50
C GLN A 566 -2.46 -9.51 -43.75
N GLN A 567 -3.34 -8.81 -44.47
CA GLN A 567 -4.43 -9.43 -45.20
C GLN A 567 -3.84 -10.47 -46.16
N HIS A 568 -3.94 -11.76 -45.80
CA HIS A 568 -4.05 -12.81 -46.80
C HIS A 568 -5.50 -13.27 -46.84
N ASN A 569 -6.19 -12.71 -47.84
CA ASN A 569 -7.49 -13.11 -48.30
C ASN A 569 -7.32 -14.47 -48.97
N ASP A 570 -7.72 -15.56 -48.32
CA ASP A 570 -8.07 -16.79 -49.03
C ASP A 570 -9.38 -17.33 -48.45
N GLY A 571 -10.42 -17.25 -49.29
CA GLY A 571 -11.76 -17.69 -48.98
C GLY A 571 -11.82 -19.21 -48.85
N SER A 572 -11.88 -19.69 -47.63
CA SER A 572 -12.52 -20.97 -47.30
C SER A 572 -12.95 -20.92 -45.84
N GLY A 573 -14.26 -20.88 -45.62
CA GLY A 573 -14.84 -20.92 -44.29
C GLY A 573 -14.60 -22.28 -43.64
N GLU A 574 -13.83 -22.30 -42.56
CA GLU A 574 -13.82 -23.38 -41.58
C GLU A 574 -13.50 -22.79 -40.20
N LYS A 575 -14.35 -23.09 -39.21
CA LYS A 575 -14.15 -22.70 -37.81
C LYS A 575 -13.01 -23.54 -37.25
N VAL A 576 -11.95 -22.89 -36.76
CA VAL A 576 -10.91 -23.55 -35.95
C VAL A 576 -11.22 -23.29 -34.49
N GLU A 577 -11.65 -24.33 -33.77
CA GLU A 577 -11.67 -24.37 -32.30
C GLU A 577 -10.23 -24.50 -31.79
N SER A 578 -9.78 -23.55 -30.96
CA SER A 578 -8.49 -23.64 -30.28
C SER A 578 -8.65 -24.42 -28.97
N HIS A 579 -8.18 -25.67 -28.94
CA HIS A 579 -7.92 -26.42 -27.71
C HIS A 579 -6.46 -26.23 -27.30
N TYR A 580 -6.22 -25.77 -26.07
CA TYR A 580 -4.90 -25.74 -25.46
C TYR A 580 -4.74 -26.97 -24.55
N CYS A 581 -3.84 -27.88 -24.92
CA CYS A 581 -3.36 -28.97 -24.07
C CYS A 581 -2.01 -28.58 -23.46
N TYR A 582 -1.89 -28.70 -22.14
CA TYR A 582 -0.61 -28.65 -21.43
C TYR A 582 0.15 -29.97 -21.68
N GLN A 583 1.39 -29.88 -22.15
CA GLN A 583 2.32 -31.02 -22.16
C GLN A 583 3.15 -31.00 -20.88
N ASP A 584 2.85 -31.92 -19.97
CA ASP A 584 3.88 -32.60 -19.18
C ASP A 584 3.56 -34.10 -19.23
N GLY A 585 4.52 -34.88 -19.72
CA GLY A 585 4.29 -36.27 -20.09
C GLY A 585 4.09 -37.18 -18.89
N VAL A 586 2.87 -37.72 -18.73
CA VAL A 586 2.54 -39.13 -18.52
C VAL A 586 1.10 -39.35 -19.03
N ASP A 587 0.88 -40.46 -19.75
CA ASP A 587 -0.30 -40.84 -20.54
C ASP A 587 -1.70 -40.54 -19.97
N GLY A 588 -2.59 -40.00 -20.83
CA GLY A 588 -4.04 -40.26 -20.77
C GLY A 588 -4.96 -39.03 -20.82
N CYS A 589 -5.33 -38.55 -22.02
CA CYS A 589 -6.51 -37.70 -22.21
C CYS A 589 -7.78 -38.57 -22.19
N ILE A 590 -8.72 -38.30 -21.27
CA ILE A 590 -10.08 -38.86 -21.28
C ILE A 590 -11.02 -37.81 -21.85
N ASP A 591 -11.69 -38.18 -22.94
CA ASP A 591 -12.65 -37.40 -23.71
C ASP A 591 -14.02 -37.38 -22.99
N GLY A 592 -14.57 -36.19 -22.76
CA GLY A 592 -15.84 -35.98 -22.04
C GLY A 592 -16.83 -35.20 -22.89
N ARG A 593 -17.84 -35.91 -23.40
CA ARG A 593 -19.05 -35.32 -24.00
C ARG A 593 -19.83 -34.44 -23.05
#